data_AF-A0A5B0P387-F1
#
_entry.id   AF-A0A5B0P387-F1
#
_cell.length_a   1.000
_cell.length_b   1.000
_cell.length_c   1.000
_cell.angle_alpha   90.00
_cell.angle_beta   90.00
_cell.angle_gamma   90.00
#
_symmetry.space_group_name_H-M   'P 1'
#
loop_
_entity.id
_entity.type
_entity.pdbx_description
1 polymer ?
#
loop_
_entity_poly.entity_id
_entity_poly.type
_entity_poly.pdbx_seq_one_letter_code
_entity_poly.pdbx_strand_id
1 'polypeptide(L)'
;MVSARSRVLAEETQYQEYDGTTTESDSSASKTHVRITAVHLDYILFMENTALTAGGSQAAAPSPNQVWSCMVAKPPPPPWKQNLKALTRSQFQSGLIEHLRPVEDYFDRFLERQNLAGLIHWIVMISGNSTYSIKNAVEITSPQDFKLFVREALLRFPAKVIFRLEMNDPRETERS
;
A
#
# COMPACT_ATOMS: atom_id res chain seq x y z
N MET A 1 -42.26 -55.79 6.88
CA MET A 1 -40.90 -55.51 6.39
C MET A 1 -41.05 -54.91 4.98
N VAL A 2 -41.16 -53.58 4.88
CA VAL A 2 -40.08 -52.59 4.63
C VAL A 2 -39.61 -52.69 3.17
N SER A 3 -40.10 -51.82 2.28
CA SER A 3 -39.39 -50.64 1.71
C SER A 3 -38.50 -51.06 0.53
N ALA A 4 -38.36 -50.35 -0.59
CA ALA A 4 -38.40 -48.91 -0.78
C ALA A 4 -38.78 -48.55 -2.23
N ARG A 5 -39.37 -47.36 -2.37
CA ARG A 5 -39.44 -46.62 -3.62
C ARG A 5 -38.03 -46.13 -3.97
N SER A 6 -37.50 -46.55 -5.11
CA SER A 6 -36.34 -45.91 -5.74
C SER A 6 -36.81 -45.17 -6.98
N ARG A 7 -36.98 -43.85 -6.87
CA ARG A 7 -36.96 -42.93 -8.00
C ARG A 7 -35.64 -42.19 -7.92
N VAL A 8 -34.67 -42.59 -8.74
CA VAL A 8 -33.46 -41.80 -9.00
C VAL A 8 -33.75 -41.00 -10.26
N LEU A 9 -33.81 -39.69 -10.10
CA LEU A 9 -33.93 -38.71 -11.17
C LEU A 9 -32.51 -38.41 -11.69
N ALA A 10 -32.36 -38.45 -13.02
CA ALA A 10 -31.50 -37.68 -13.94
C ALA A 10 -30.39 -36.78 -13.34
N GLU A 11 -29.23 -36.55 -13.96
CA GLU A 11 -28.72 -36.77 -15.32
C GLU A 11 -27.19 -36.63 -15.25
N GLU A 12 -26.46 -37.55 -15.87
CA GLU A 12 -25.07 -37.33 -16.26
C GLU A 12 -25.03 -36.26 -17.35
N THR A 13 -24.17 -35.25 -17.19
CA THR A 13 -23.63 -34.53 -18.36
C THR A 13 -22.13 -34.55 -18.31
N GLN A 14 -21.60 -34.97 -19.45
CA GLN A 14 -20.29 -35.49 -19.74
C GLN A 14 -19.18 -34.44 -19.72
N TYR A 15 -18.00 -34.97 -19.42
CA TYR A 15 -16.69 -34.50 -19.80
C TYR A 15 -16.65 -34.02 -21.26
N GLN A 16 -16.06 -32.85 -21.47
CA GLN A 16 -15.69 -32.39 -22.80
C GLN A 16 -14.20 -32.70 -23.01
N GLU A 17 -13.95 -33.77 -23.76
CA GLU A 17 -12.67 -34.02 -24.43
C GLU A 17 -12.40 -32.86 -25.40
N TYR A 18 -11.20 -32.28 -25.29
CA TYR A 18 -10.57 -31.59 -26.40
C TYR A 18 -9.27 -32.34 -26.69
N ASP A 19 -9.32 -33.10 -27.78
CA ASP A 19 -8.18 -33.72 -28.42
C ASP A 19 -7.36 -32.63 -29.13
N GLY A 20 -6.06 -32.64 -28.91
CA GLY A 20 -5.11 -31.64 -29.38
C GLY A 20 -3.72 -32.24 -29.39
N THR A 21 -3.43 -32.91 -30.50
CA THR A 21 -2.23 -33.69 -30.80
C THR A 21 -0.92 -32.96 -30.48
N THR A 22 0.00 -33.71 -29.88
CA THR A 22 1.39 -33.39 -29.55
C THR A 22 2.15 -32.69 -30.69
N THR A 23 2.76 -31.55 -30.38
CA THR A 23 4.08 -31.20 -30.90
C THR A 23 4.90 -30.70 -29.72
N GLU A 24 5.85 -31.53 -29.30
CA GLU A 24 6.90 -31.12 -28.37
C GLU A 24 7.66 -29.95 -28.99
N SER A 25 7.47 -28.78 -28.40
CA SER A 25 8.44 -27.70 -28.46
C SER A 25 8.63 -27.27 -27.02
N ASP A 26 9.73 -27.77 -26.44
CA ASP A 26 10.30 -27.28 -25.19
C ASP A 26 10.63 -25.79 -25.33
N SER A 27 9.60 -24.97 -25.18
CA SER A 27 9.75 -23.59 -24.77
C SER A 27 9.22 -23.54 -23.35
N SER A 28 10.13 -23.74 -22.39
CA SER A 28 9.95 -23.37 -20.99
C SER A 28 9.82 -21.84 -20.89
N ALA A 29 8.73 -21.31 -21.42
CA ALA A 29 8.23 -20.00 -21.04
C ALA A 29 7.62 -20.22 -19.66
N SER A 30 8.42 -20.01 -18.63
CA SER A 30 7.99 -20.04 -17.25
C SER A 30 6.76 -19.13 -17.15
N LYS A 31 5.55 -19.71 -16.98
CA LYS A 31 4.34 -18.96 -16.65
C LYS A 31 4.63 -18.27 -15.32
N THR A 32 5.15 -17.05 -15.39
CA THR A 32 5.53 -16.29 -14.21
C THR A 32 4.22 -15.89 -13.56
N HIS A 33 3.78 -16.68 -12.57
CA HIS A 33 2.55 -16.41 -11.86
C HIS A 33 2.63 -14.98 -11.30
N VAL A 34 1.69 -14.13 -11.69
CA VAL A 34 1.65 -12.74 -11.25
C VAL A 34 1.45 -12.74 -9.74
N ARG A 35 2.50 -12.35 -9.01
CA ARG A 35 2.46 -12.31 -7.55
C ARG A 35 1.86 -11.00 -7.08
N ILE A 36 0.64 -11.07 -6.54
CA ILE A 36 -0.04 -9.95 -5.90
C ILE A 36 0.38 -9.88 -4.43
N THR A 37 0.90 -8.73 -4.02
CA THR A 37 1.35 -8.47 -2.65
C THR A 37 0.33 -7.56 -1.96
N ALA A 38 -0.05 -7.90 -0.73
CA ALA A 38 -0.85 -7.03 0.11
C ALA A 38 0.05 -6.01 0.82
N VAL A 39 0.00 -4.76 0.36
CA VAL A 39 0.76 -3.63 0.91
C VAL A 39 -0.05 -3.02 2.05
N HIS A 40 0.44 -3.14 3.27
CA HIS A 40 -0.20 -2.55 4.45
C HIS A 40 0.30 -1.13 4.65
N LEU A 41 -0.62 -0.24 5.01
CA LEU A 41 -0.33 1.18 5.11
C LEU A 41 -0.40 1.64 6.57
N ASP A 42 0.55 2.47 6.92
CA ASP A 42 0.61 3.24 8.15
C ASP A 42 1.00 4.68 7.78
N TYR A 43 0.67 5.66 8.61
CA TYR A 43 1.10 7.02 8.37
C TYR A 43 1.07 7.86 9.64
N ILE A 44 2.01 8.81 9.72
CA ILE A 44 2.05 9.90 10.69
C ILE A 44 2.31 11.17 9.88
N LEU A 45 1.26 11.96 9.67
CA LEU A 45 1.27 13.12 8.78
C LEU A 45 0.76 14.36 9.50
N PHE A 46 1.14 15.53 9.02
CA PHE A 46 0.72 16.81 9.59
C PHE A 46 0.06 17.65 8.52
N MET A 47 -1.25 17.88 8.66
CA MET A 47 -2.02 18.72 7.75
C MET A 47 -2.34 20.05 8.41
N GLU A 48 -2.15 21.14 7.67
CA GLU A 48 -2.45 22.49 8.12
C GLU A 48 -3.97 22.75 8.12
N ASN A 49 -4.48 23.34 9.19
CA ASN A 49 -5.85 23.81 9.29
C ASN A 49 -5.99 25.18 8.64
N THR A 50 -6.27 25.16 7.34
CA THR A 50 -6.38 26.37 6.50
C THR A 50 -7.50 27.33 6.91
N ALA A 51 -8.48 26.89 7.71
CA ALA A 51 -9.54 27.76 8.22
C ALA A 51 -9.02 28.78 9.25
N LEU A 52 -7.97 28.43 10.00
CA LEU A 52 -7.37 29.30 11.01
C LEU A 52 -6.41 30.33 10.40
N THR A 53 -5.86 30.05 9.22
CA THR A 53 -4.98 30.97 8.48
C THR A 53 -5.75 31.99 7.64
N ALA A 54 -7.02 31.74 7.33
CA ALA A 54 -7.86 32.62 6.49
C ALA A 54 -8.55 33.76 7.28
N GLY A 55 -8.54 33.71 8.61
CA GLY A 55 -9.22 34.68 9.48
C GLY A 55 -8.42 35.96 9.69
N GLY A 56 -8.60 36.94 8.83
CA GLY A 56 -8.14 38.32 9.07
C GLY A 56 -8.97 38.99 10.17
N SER A 57 -8.62 38.79 11.43
CA SER A 57 -9.12 39.59 12.55
C SER A 57 -8.16 39.47 13.72
N GLN A 58 -8.14 40.51 14.58
CA GLN A 58 -7.22 40.76 15.69
C GLN A 58 -7.23 39.69 16.83
N ALA A 59 -7.36 38.41 16.51
CA ALA A 59 -7.20 37.31 17.44
C ALA A 59 -5.71 37.03 17.67
N ALA A 60 -5.38 36.56 18.87
CA ALA A 60 -4.04 36.06 19.18
C ALA A 60 -3.60 35.03 18.14
N ALA A 61 -2.32 35.06 17.76
CA ALA A 61 -1.78 34.10 16.81
C ALA A 61 -2.09 32.66 17.25
N PRO A 62 -2.60 31.79 16.36
CA PRO A 62 -2.93 30.42 16.72
C PRO A 62 -1.66 29.67 17.10
N SER A 63 -1.74 28.86 18.17
CA SER A 63 -0.63 28.00 18.58
C SER A 63 -0.36 26.92 17.52
N PRO A 64 0.87 26.35 17.45
CA PRO A 64 1.21 25.32 16.47
C PRO A 64 0.27 24.10 16.50
N ASN A 65 -0.25 23.73 17.68
CA ASN A 65 -1.22 22.64 17.84
C ASN A 65 -2.61 22.96 17.27
N GLN A 66 -2.94 24.23 17.10
CA GLN A 66 -4.18 24.65 16.44
C GLN A 66 -4.00 24.67 14.93
N VAL A 67 -2.81 25.07 14.45
CA VAL A 67 -2.48 25.16 13.02
C VAL A 67 -2.29 23.78 12.40
N TRP A 68 -1.69 22.83 13.12
CA TRP A 68 -1.34 21.51 12.56
C TRP A 68 -2.13 20.38 13.20
N SER A 69 -2.86 19.64 12.35
CA SER A 69 -3.54 18.40 12.72
C SER A 69 -2.63 17.21 12.45
N CYS A 70 -2.31 16.45 13.50
CA CYS A 70 -1.61 15.18 13.39
C CYS A 70 -2.59 14.09 12.95
N MET A 71 -2.32 13.48 11.80
CA MET A 71 -3.09 12.38 11.24
C MET A 71 -2.33 11.08 11.41
N VAL A 72 -3.01 10.08 11.97
CA VAL A 72 -2.47 8.74 12.18
C VAL A 72 -3.40 7.71 11.56
N ALA A 73 -2.84 6.60 11.07
CA ALA A 73 -3.58 5.49 10.47
C ALA A 73 -4.36 4.68 11.53
N LYS A 74 -5.40 5.26 12.13
CA LYS A 74 -6.23 4.62 13.16
C LYS A 74 -7.74 4.81 12.87
N PRO A 75 -8.45 3.75 12.42
CA PRO A 75 -7.93 2.42 12.07
C PRO A 75 -7.02 2.47 10.83
N PRO A 76 -6.11 1.49 10.63
CA PRO A 76 -5.29 1.44 9.44
C PRO A 76 -6.12 1.30 8.15
N PRO A 77 -5.71 1.92 7.03
CA PRO A 77 -6.35 1.73 5.74
C PRO A 77 -6.37 0.26 5.30
N PRO A 78 -7.32 -0.14 4.44
CA PRO A 78 -7.29 -1.45 3.80
C PRO A 78 -5.97 -1.67 3.06
N PRO A 79 -5.40 -2.90 3.09
CA PRO A 79 -4.19 -3.19 2.33
C PRO A 79 -4.38 -2.96 0.83
N TRP A 80 -3.42 -2.29 0.20
CA TRP A 80 -3.40 -2.08 -1.24
C TRP A 80 -2.79 -3.31 -1.93
N LYS A 81 -3.60 -4.03 -2.71
CA LYS A 81 -3.15 -5.26 -3.39
C LYS A 81 -2.52 -4.92 -4.73
N GLN A 82 -1.24 -5.23 -4.90
CA GLN A 82 -0.51 -4.79 -6.08
C GLN A 82 0.60 -5.77 -6.52
N ASN A 83 0.86 -5.80 -7.83
CA ASN A 83 2.06 -6.44 -8.39
C ASN A 83 3.27 -5.50 -8.24
N LEU A 84 3.96 -5.58 -7.10
CA LEU A 84 5.11 -4.71 -6.82
C LEU A 84 6.23 -4.82 -7.86
N LYS A 85 6.40 -5.99 -8.51
CA LYS A 85 7.43 -6.20 -9.53
C LYS A 85 7.18 -5.35 -10.79
N ALA A 86 5.92 -4.99 -11.06
CA ALA A 86 5.53 -4.24 -12.26
C ALA A 86 5.60 -2.72 -12.08
N LEU A 87 5.86 -2.22 -10.87
CA LEU A 87 5.84 -0.79 -10.57
C LEU A 87 7.24 -0.21 -10.48
N THR A 88 7.38 1.00 -11.00
CA THR A 88 8.46 1.92 -10.61
C THR A 88 8.12 2.60 -9.27
N ARG A 89 9.12 3.22 -8.62
CA ARG A 89 8.91 3.97 -7.37
C ARG A 89 7.86 5.08 -7.54
N SER A 90 7.92 5.87 -8.62
CA SER A 90 6.95 6.95 -8.85
C SER A 90 5.54 6.43 -9.09
N GLN A 91 5.39 5.38 -9.92
CA GLN A 91 4.09 4.74 -10.13
C GLN A 91 3.51 4.16 -8.83
N PHE A 92 4.36 3.58 -7.99
CA PHE A 92 3.96 3.11 -6.67
C PHE A 92 3.50 4.26 -5.76
N GLN A 93 4.28 5.35 -5.68
CA GLN A 93 3.93 6.51 -4.85
C GLN A 93 2.60 7.12 -5.30
N SER A 94 2.42 7.38 -6.60
CA SER A 94 1.17 7.91 -7.14
C SER A 94 -0.01 6.98 -6.87
N GLY A 95 0.13 5.68 -7.14
CA GLY A 95 -0.97 4.73 -6.92
C GLY A 95 -1.33 4.53 -5.44
N LEU A 96 -0.34 4.63 -4.55
CA LEU A 96 -0.59 4.57 -3.11
C LEU A 96 -1.31 5.83 -2.61
N ILE A 97 -0.93 7.01 -3.10
CA ILE A 97 -1.63 8.27 -2.80
C ILE A 97 -3.08 8.21 -3.29
N GLU A 98 -3.31 7.71 -4.50
CA GLU A 98 -4.66 7.49 -5.04
C GLU A 98 -5.48 6.52 -4.18
N HIS A 99 -4.86 5.42 -3.71
CA HIS A 99 -5.51 4.46 -2.80
C HIS A 99 -5.89 5.08 -1.44
N LEU A 100 -5.13 6.08 -0.99
CA LEU A 100 -5.40 6.81 0.25
C LEU A 100 -6.44 7.93 0.08
N ARG A 101 -6.77 8.34 -1.14
CA ARG A 101 -7.76 9.40 -1.42
C ARG A 101 -9.05 9.32 -0.58
N PRO A 102 -9.69 8.14 -0.37
CA PRO A 102 -10.95 8.06 0.36
C PRO A 102 -10.83 8.26 1.88
N VAL A 103 -9.62 8.42 2.42
CA VAL A 103 -9.39 8.53 3.87
C VAL A 103 -9.92 9.83 4.45
N GLU A 104 -9.71 10.95 3.76
CA GLU A 104 -10.12 12.29 4.19
C GLU A 104 -10.30 13.19 2.95
N ASP A 105 -11.16 14.21 3.05
CA ASP A 105 -11.33 15.15 1.96
C ASP A 105 -10.00 15.87 1.64
N TYR A 106 -9.69 16.00 0.36
CA TYR A 106 -8.46 16.65 -0.14
C TYR A 106 -7.14 15.97 0.23
N PHE A 107 -7.19 14.78 0.82
CA PHE A 107 -6.00 14.06 1.29
C PHE A 107 -5.03 13.69 0.17
N ASP A 108 -5.55 13.28 -1.00
CA ASP A 108 -4.75 12.99 -2.19
C ASP A 108 -3.93 14.20 -2.65
N ARG A 109 -4.57 15.36 -2.83
CA ARG A 109 -3.90 16.60 -3.26
C ARG A 109 -2.87 17.08 -2.23
N PHE A 110 -3.19 16.92 -0.94
CA PHE A 110 -2.23 17.17 0.12
C PHE A 110 -1.00 16.27 -0.02
N LEU A 111 -1.21 14.95 -0.10
CA LEU A 111 -0.13 13.97 -0.21
C LEU A 111 0.71 14.17 -1.48
N GLU A 112 0.09 14.46 -2.62
CA GLU A 112 0.79 14.79 -3.86
C GLU A 112 1.71 15.99 -3.68
N ARG A 113 1.20 17.08 -3.11
CA ARG A 113 1.97 18.29 -2.86
C ARG A 113 3.15 18.04 -1.92
N GLN A 114 2.92 17.34 -0.81
CA GLN A 114 3.99 17.04 0.17
C GLN A 114 5.02 16.06 -0.41
N ASN A 115 4.58 15.09 -1.21
CA ASN A 115 5.48 14.15 -1.88
C ASN A 115 6.37 14.86 -2.93
N LEU A 116 5.80 15.78 -3.72
CA LEU A 116 6.57 16.60 -4.67
C LEU A 116 7.56 17.53 -3.98
N ALA A 117 7.21 18.05 -2.80
CA ALA A 117 8.10 18.87 -1.98
C ALA A 117 9.20 18.05 -1.27
N GLY A 118 9.17 16.71 -1.36
CA GLY A 118 10.13 15.84 -0.67
C GLY A 118 9.93 15.81 0.85
N LEU A 119 8.74 16.16 1.33
CA LEU A 119 8.43 16.24 2.77
C LEU A 119 7.85 14.94 3.34
N ILE A 120 7.47 13.99 2.47
CA ILE A 120 7.03 12.65 2.88
C ILE A 120 8.23 11.70 2.87
N HIS A 121 8.56 11.17 4.04
CA HIS A 121 9.50 10.08 4.23
C HIS A 121 8.78 8.74 3.97
N TRP A 122 9.31 7.95 3.03
CA TRP A 122 8.72 6.67 2.61
C TRP A 122 9.43 5.51 3.29
N ILE A 123 8.94 5.13 4.47
CA ILE A 123 9.55 4.12 5.32
C ILE A 123 8.97 2.74 4.99
N VAL A 124 9.83 1.74 4.85
CA VAL A 124 9.44 0.39 4.44
C VAL A 124 9.88 -0.70 5.39
N MET A 125 9.02 -1.71 5.53
CA MET A 125 9.21 -2.85 6.43
C MET A 125 8.67 -4.14 5.81
N ILE A 126 9.31 -5.26 6.15
CA ILE A 126 8.87 -6.63 5.87
C ILE A 126 8.89 -7.39 7.20
N SER A 127 7.74 -7.93 7.60
CA SER A 127 7.65 -8.71 8.85
C SER A 127 8.60 -9.90 8.84
N GLY A 128 9.35 -10.07 9.94
CA GLY A 128 10.36 -11.14 10.08
C GLY A 128 11.63 -10.95 9.24
N ASN A 129 11.81 -9.80 8.58
CA ASN A 129 13.05 -9.47 7.89
C ASN A 129 14.05 -8.78 8.86
N SER A 130 15.34 -9.05 8.73
CA SER A 130 16.40 -8.45 9.56
C SER A 130 16.79 -7.05 9.09
N THR A 131 16.82 -6.84 7.77
CA THR A 131 17.21 -5.59 7.10
C THR A 131 16.06 -4.60 7.13
N TYR A 132 14.87 -5.02 6.68
CA TYR A 132 13.66 -4.22 6.64
C TYR A 132 12.75 -4.51 7.84
N SER A 133 13.33 -4.63 9.04
CA SER A 133 12.58 -4.99 10.23
C SER A 133 11.77 -3.80 10.76
N ILE A 134 10.79 -4.04 11.64
CA ILE A 134 10.08 -2.95 12.33
C ILE A 134 11.05 -2.10 13.18
N LYS A 135 12.12 -2.71 13.70
CA LYS A 135 13.15 -2.02 14.50
C LYS A 135 14.18 -1.28 13.63
N ASN A 136 14.33 -1.73 12.39
CA ASN A 136 15.27 -1.20 11.40
C ASN A 136 14.46 -0.76 10.18
N ALA A 137 13.49 0.12 10.40
CA ALA A 137 12.67 0.62 9.31
C ALA A 137 13.57 1.46 8.37
N VAL A 138 13.46 1.24 7.06
CA VAL A 138 14.37 1.84 6.08
C VAL A 138 13.60 2.87 5.26
N GLU A 139 14.18 4.04 5.06
CA GLU A 139 13.63 5.03 4.14
C GLU A 139 14.03 4.74 2.69
N ILE A 140 13.06 4.78 1.77
CA ILE A 140 13.30 4.68 0.32
C ILE A 140 13.47 6.08 -0.26
N THR A 141 14.72 6.48 -0.48
CA THR A 141 15.06 7.79 -1.05
C THR A 141 15.27 7.73 -2.56
N SER A 142 15.62 6.56 -3.11
CA SER A 142 15.93 6.38 -4.53
C SER A 142 15.12 5.29 -5.23
N PRO A 143 15.03 5.30 -6.59
CA PRO A 143 14.45 4.20 -7.35
C PRO A 143 15.18 2.86 -7.13
N GLN A 144 16.48 2.88 -6.80
CA GLN A 144 17.25 1.67 -6.55
C GLN A 144 16.88 1.03 -5.21
N ASP A 145 16.68 1.84 -4.17
CA ASP A 145 16.21 1.35 -2.86
C ASP A 145 14.86 0.63 -3.00
N PHE A 146 13.96 1.21 -3.80
CA PHE A 146 12.67 0.59 -4.09
C PHE A 146 12.81 -0.78 -4.76
N LYS A 147 13.69 -0.90 -5.76
CA LYS A 147 13.95 -2.18 -6.43
C LYS A 147 14.52 -3.22 -5.47
N LEU A 148 15.47 -2.83 -4.61
CA LEU A 148 16.06 -3.71 -3.60
C LEU A 148 15.01 -4.18 -2.59
N PHE A 149 14.17 -3.27 -2.11
CA PHE A 149 13.07 -3.58 -1.22
C PHE A 149 12.07 -4.55 -1.86
N VAL A 150 11.61 -4.27 -3.09
CA VAL A 150 10.67 -5.14 -3.82
C VAL A 150 11.25 -6.54 -4.02
N ARG A 151 12.54 -6.64 -4.37
CA ARG A 151 13.22 -7.94 -4.48
C ARG A 151 13.14 -8.73 -3.17
N GLU A 152 13.46 -8.09 -2.05
CA GLU A 152 13.38 -8.74 -0.73
C GLU A 152 11.95 -9.11 -0.33
N ALA A 153 10.97 -8.24 -0.59
CA ALA A 153 9.56 -8.52 -0.34
C ALA A 153 9.08 -9.75 -1.13
N LEU A 154 9.51 -9.90 -2.38
CA LEU A 154 9.18 -11.05 -3.20
C LEU A 154 9.87 -12.33 -2.72
N LEU A 155 11.12 -12.27 -2.26
CA LEU A 155 11.84 -13.43 -1.70
C LEU A 155 11.21 -13.94 -0.41
N ARG A 156 10.59 -13.05 0.38
CA ARG A 156 10.00 -13.36 1.69
C ARG A 156 8.50 -13.60 1.67
N PHE A 157 7.85 -13.61 0.51
CA PHE A 157 6.42 -13.86 0.41
C PHE A 157 6.02 -15.18 1.12
N PRO A 158 4.89 -15.20 1.86
CA PRO A 158 3.84 -14.18 1.96
C PRO A 158 4.03 -13.21 3.14
N ALA A 159 5.26 -12.89 3.54
CA ALA A 159 5.51 -11.95 4.63
C ALA A 159 4.77 -10.63 4.44
N LYS A 160 4.30 -10.06 5.56
CA LYS A 160 3.58 -8.78 5.59
C LYS A 160 4.51 -7.65 5.15
N VAL A 161 4.16 -7.00 4.06
CA VAL A 161 4.82 -5.79 3.53
C VAL A 161 4.10 -4.57 4.08
N ILE A 162 4.85 -3.63 4.64
CA ILE A 162 4.31 -2.41 5.25
C ILE A 162 5.05 -1.20 4.66
N PHE A 163 4.28 -0.20 4.24
CA PHE A 163 4.78 1.13 3.92
C PHE A 163 4.20 2.11 4.93
N ARG A 164 5.07 2.93 5.49
CA ARG A 164 4.69 4.04 6.36
C ARG A 164 5.10 5.35 5.74
N LEU A 165 4.14 6.28 5.68
CA LEU A 165 4.39 7.65 5.27
C LEU A 165 4.58 8.49 6.53
N GLU A 166 5.75 9.10 6.68
CA GLU A 166 6.06 9.95 7.83
C GLU A 166 6.39 11.38 7.36
N MET A 167 5.96 12.38 8.13
CA MET A 167 6.40 13.77 8.00
C MET A 167 7.06 14.20 9.31
N ASN A 168 8.05 15.09 9.23
CA ASN A 168 8.57 15.76 10.42
C ASN A 168 7.45 16.58 11.08
N ASP A 169 7.44 16.64 12.40
CA ASP A 169 6.44 17.40 13.16
C ASP A 169 6.71 18.91 13.01
N PRO A 170 5.86 19.66 12.29
CA PRO A 170 6.05 21.09 12.10
C PRO A 170 5.80 21.89 13.40
N ARG A 171 5.29 21.25 14.46
CA ARG A 171 5.06 21.88 15.76
C ARG A 171 6.32 21.91 16.63
N GLU A 172 7.33 21.12 16.29
CA GLU A 172 8.60 21.07 17.01
C GLU A 172 9.64 22.08 16.49
N THR A 173 9.32 22.79 15.39
CA THR A 173 10.25 23.68 14.69
C THR A 173 10.49 25.03 15.39
N GLU A 174 9.86 25.30 16.55
CA GLU A 174 10.06 26.55 17.34
C GLU A 174 11.13 26.46 18.44
N ARG A 175 12.08 25.51 18.37
CA ARG A 175 13.24 25.49 19.27
C ARG A 175 14.54 25.58 18.48
N SER A 176 14.91 26.78 18.05
CA SER A 176 16.29 27.13 17.66
C SER A 176 16.62 28.52 18.15
#